data_AF-A0A820PTP6-F1
#
_entry.id   AF-A0A820PTP6-F1
#
_cell.length_a   1.000
_cell.length_b   1.000
_cell.length_c   1.000
_cell.angle_alpha   90.00
_cell.angle_beta   90.00
_cell.angle_gamma   90.00
#
_symmetry.space_group_name_H-M   'P 1'
#
loop_
_entity.id
_entity.type
_entity.pdbx_description
1 polymer ?
#
loop_
_entity_poly.entity_id
_entity_poly.type
_entity_poly.pdbx_seq_one_letter_code
_entity_poly.pdbx_strand_id
1 'polypeptide(L)'
;MQYAAPGTEFNVYGDGVYTSKSPLGPYTYAPNNPISYKPGGFMNGAGHGSTVIGPNNKYWHFGSMAVSINVNWERRICMFPTEFDKDGLMYTDTSFGDYPHYAPTVAEKMGEFTGWMLLSYKKSVKASSYYDNYKPENIVDENVKTFWVAEK
;
A
#
# COMPACT_ATOMS: atom_id res chain seq x y z
N MET A 1 18.85 2.87 -8.45
CA MET A 1 18.51 3.71 -7.28
C MET A 1 17.00 3.78 -7.18
N GLN A 2 16.41 3.45 -6.03
CA GLN A 2 14.98 3.68 -5.75
C GLN A 2 14.85 4.97 -4.94
N TYR A 3 13.78 5.73 -5.16
CA TYR A 3 13.49 6.97 -4.44
C TYR A 3 11.98 7.13 -4.25
N ALA A 4 11.58 7.91 -3.24
CA ALA A 4 10.17 8.19 -2.95
C ALA A 4 9.83 9.65 -3.28
N ALA A 5 8.63 9.89 -3.83
CA ALA A 5 8.11 11.21 -4.17
C ALA A 5 6.56 11.20 -4.25
N PRO A 6 5.87 12.35 -4.23
CA PRO A 6 6.37 13.69 -3.95
C PRO A 6 6.49 14.01 -2.45
N GLY A 7 5.74 13.32 -1.58
CA GLY A 7 5.73 13.55 -0.13
C GLY A 7 4.79 12.56 0.55
N THR A 8 5.07 12.20 1.79
CA THR A 8 4.39 11.08 2.48
C THR A 8 2.98 11.40 2.95
N GLU A 9 2.64 12.68 3.02
CA GLU A 9 1.34 13.23 3.40
C GLU A 9 0.31 13.15 2.25
N PHE A 10 0.78 12.94 1.01
CA PHE A 10 -0.08 12.93 -0.17
C PHE A 10 -0.56 11.51 -0.50
N ASN A 11 -1.79 11.40 -0.99
CA ASN A 11 -2.34 10.14 -1.47
C ASN A 11 -1.55 9.57 -2.66
N VAL A 12 -0.93 10.45 -3.46
CA VAL A 12 -0.09 10.10 -4.63
C VAL A 12 1.35 9.73 -4.27
N TYR A 13 1.64 9.47 -2.99
CA TYR A 13 2.96 9.05 -2.55
C TYR A 13 3.36 7.70 -3.16
N GLY A 14 4.56 7.61 -3.73
CA GLY A 14 5.03 6.38 -4.36
C GLY A 14 6.53 6.38 -4.56
N ASP A 15 7.01 5.27 -5.12
CA ASP A 15 8.42 5.09 -5.46
C ASP A 15 8.64 5.14 -6.98
N GLY A 16 9.80 5.65 -7.37
CA GLY A 16 10.35 5.56 -8.70
C GLY A 16 11.76 5.01 -8.66
N VAL A 17 12.30 4.66 -9.83
CA VAL A 17 13.68 4.21 -9.97
C VAL A 17 14.44 4.94 -11.06
N TYR A 18 15.75 5.04 -10.84
CA TYR A 18 16.74 5.31 -11.87
C TYR A 18 17.63 4.07 -12.05
N THR A 19 18.02 3.79 -13.29
CA THR A 19 18.89 2.67 -13.68
C THR A 19 20.30 3.16 -14.04
N SER A 20 21.31 2.31 -13.84
CA SER A 20 22.70 2.58 -14.22
C SER A 20 23.49 1.28 -14.33
N LYS A 21 24.60 1.31 -15.07
CA LYS A 21 25.60 0.23 -15.14
C LYS A 21 26.62 0.28 -13.98
N SER A 22 26.65 1.38 -13.21
CA SER A 22 27.55 1.58 -12.07
C SER A 22 26.76 2.10 -10.86
N PRO A 23 27.10 1.69 -9.62
CA PRO A 23 26.45 2.21 -8.41
C PRO A 23 26.52 3.73 -8.25
N LEU A 24 27.50 4.39 -8.88
CA LEU A 24 27.70 5.84 -8.81
C LEU A 24 27.17 6.58 -10.06
N GLY A 25 26.47 5.88 -10.96
CA GLY A 25 25.91 6.49 -12.17
C GLY A 25 26.88 6.48 -13.37
N PRO A 26 26.53 7.22 -14.45
CA PRO A 26 25.37 8.09 -14.58
C PRO A 26 24.04 7.33 -14.53
N TYR A 27 23.00 8.01 -14.05
CA TYR A 27 21.65 7.44 -13.86
C TYR A 27 20.71 7.84 -15.00
N THR A 28 19.84 6.92 -15.40
CA THR A 28 18.77 7.14 -16.38
C THR A 28 17.42 6.91 -15.73
N TYR A 29 16.47 7.83 -15.94
CA TYR A 29 15.12 7.72 -15.40
C TYR A 29 14.40 6.52 -16.02
N ALA A 30 13.77 5.67 -15.21
CA ALA A 30 12.99 4.57 -15.75
C ALA A 30 11.70 5.09 -16.42
N PRO A 31 11.38 4.63 -17.63
CA PRO A 31 10.25 5.15 -18.41
C PRO A 31 8.88 4.81 -17.80
N ASN A 32 8.81 3.79 -16.95
CA ASN A 32 7.58 3.32 -16.32
C ASN A 32 7.36 3.85 -14.90
N ASN A 33 8.16 4.82 -14.44
CA ASN A 33 7.93 5.44 -13.14
C ASN A 33 6.54 6.10 -13.08
N PRO A 34 5.84 6.04 -11.94
CA PRO A 34 6.25 5.40 -10.69
C PRO A 34 6.13 3.86 -10.72
N ILE A 35 7.08 3.17 -10.07
CA ILE A 35 7.10 1.70 -10.00
C ILE A 35 6.21 1.14 -8.89
N SER A 36 5.93 1.94 -7.86
CA SER A 36 5.02 1.60 -6.76
C SER A 36 4.12 2.79 -6.49
N TYR A 37 2.82 2.60 -6.71
CA TYR A 37 1.86 3.69 -6.70
C TYR A 37 0.46 3.19 -6.36
N LYS A 38 -0.17 3.83 -5.38
CA LYS A 38 -1.54 3.51 -4.94
C LYS A 38 -2.30 4.78 -4.54
N PRO A 39 -2.85 5.54 -5.50
CA PRO A 39 -3.46 6.85 -5.23
C PRO A 39 -4.88 6.80 -4.65
N GLY A 40 -5.52 5.63 -4.65
CA GLY A 40 -6.91 5.44 -4.26
C GLY A 40 -7.15 4.11 -3.55
N GLY A 41 -8.41 3.85 -3.19
CA GLY A 41 -8.83 2.73 -2.33
C GLY A 41 -8.86 3.10 -0.84
N PHE A 42 -9.01 2.09 0.02
CA PHE A 42 -9.12 2.25 1.48
C PHE A 42 -7.86 2.88 2.09
N MET A 43 -6.68 2.41 1.65
CA MET A 43 -5.40 3.02 1.97
C MET A 43 -4.75 3.63 0.72
N ASN A 44 -4.02 4.75 0.89
CA ASN A 44 -3.32 5.42 -0.22
C ASN A 44 -1.83 5.61 0.09
N GLY A 45 -1.05 5.78 -0.97
CA GLY A 45 0.40 5.83 -0.93
C GLY A 45 1.04 4.44 -0.95
N ALA A 46 2.21 4.33 -1.55
CA ALA A 46 3.01 3.11 -1.57
C ALA A 46 4.50 3.46 -1.79
N GLY A 47 5.01 4.40 -1.00
CA GLY A 47 6.38 4.92 -1.16
C GLY A 47 7.23 4.74 0.10
N HIS A 48 8.54 4.90 -0.06
CA HIS A 48 9.55 4.85 1.00
C HIS A 48 9.50 3.55 1.80
N GLY A 49 10.16 2.55 1.24
CA GLY A 49 10.52 1.37 2.00
C GLY A 49 11.65 0.60 1.35
N SER A 50 11.44 -0.69 1.12
CA SER A 50 12.50 -1.60 0.69
C SER A 50 11.94 -2.73 -0.15
N THR A 51 12.67 -3.05 -1.21
CA THR A 51 12.39 -4.20 -2.06
C THR A 51 13.28 -5.35 -1.61
N VAL A 52 12.68 -6.49 -1.29
CA VAL A 52 13.38 -7.68 -0.79
C VAL A 52 13.04 -8.91 -1.61
N ILE A 53 13.93 -9.90 -1.59
CA ILE A 53 13.64 -11.23 -2.13
C ILE A 53 13.02 -12.05 -0.99
N GLY A 54 11.76 -12.45 -1.16
CA GLY A 54 11.01 -13.27 -0.23
C GLY A 54 11.05 -14.77 -0.59
N PRO A 55 10.11 -15.57 -0.03
CA PRO A 55 9.98 -16.98 -0.37
C PRO A 55 9.86 -17.22 -1.88
N ASN A 56 10.34 -18.38 -2.32
CA ASN A 56 10.38 -18.79 -3.73
C ASN A 56 11.08 -17.79 -4.67
N ASN A 57 12.03 -17.01 -4.14
CA ASN A 57 12.80 -15.99 -4.86
C ASN A 57 11.93 -14.93 -5.56
N LYS A 58 10.73 -14.65 -5.03
CA LYS A 58 9.85 -13.58 -5.51
C LYS A 58 10.21 -12.26 -4.86
N TYR A 59 10.16 -11.16 -5.61
CA TYR A 59 10.38 -9.83 -5.05
C TYR A 59 9.11 -9.31 -4.38
N TRP A 60 9.30 -8.60 -3.28
CA TRP A 60 8.25 -7.94 -2.53
C TRP A 60 8.71 -6.53 -2.19
N HIS A 61 7.85 -5.56 -2.45
CA HIS A 61 8.09 -4.19 -2.05
C HIS A 61 7.30 -3.86 -0.78
N PHE A 62 8.03 -3.49 0.26
CA PHE A 62 7.47 -2.88 1.45
C PHE A 62 7.55 -1.37 1.29
N GLY A 63 6.48 -0.68 1.67
CA GLY A 63 6.40 0.77 1.61
C GLY A 63 5.60 1.32 2.79
N SER A 64 5.40 2.63 2.77
CA SER A 64 4.55 3.34 3.72
C SER A 64 3.36 4.00 3.02
N MET A 65 2.24 4.00 3.71
CA MET A 65 0.94 4.49 3.25
C MET A 65 0.47 5.64 4.13
N ALA A 66 -0.12 6.67 3.53
CA ALA A 66 -0.55 7.89 4.21
C ALA A 66 -1.84 7.66 5.03
N VAL A 67 -1.83 8.07 6.30
CA VAL A 67 -3.02 8.13 7.17
C VAL A 67 -3.29 9.59 7.57
N SER A 68 -2.30 10.21 8.21
CA SER A 68 -2.27 11.65 8.54
C SER A 68 -3.51 12.18 9.27
N ILE A 69 -4.00 11.48 10.30
CA ILE A 69 -5.17 11.92 11.10
C ILE A 69 -4.72 12.72 12.32
N ASN A 70 -3.80 12.14 13.12
CA ASN A 70 -3.33 12.73 14.36
C ASN A 70 -2.12 13.63 14.15
N VAL A 71 -1.28 13.28 13.17
CA VAL A 71 -0.08 14.02 12.79
C VAL A 71 0.20 13.78 11.30
N ASN A 72 0.73 14.77 10.59
CA ASN A 72 0.88 14.73 9.12
C ASN A 72 1.71 13.55 8.58
N TRP A 73 2.54 12.92 9.43
CA TRP A 73 3.44 11.80 9.08
C TRP A 73 2.96 10.44 9.62
N GLU A 74 1.71 10.37 10.09
CA GLU A 74 1.08 9.12 10.53
C GLU A 74 0.90 8.19 9.32
N ARG A 75 1.46 6.98 9.42
CA ARG A 75 1.56 6.04 8.30
C ARG A 75 1.31 4.60 8.75
N ARG A 76 0.95 3.75 7.79
CA ARG A 76 0.91 2.29 7.91
C ARG A 76 1.91 1.67 6.93
N ILE A 77 2.25 0.40 7.15
CA ILE A 77 3.13 -0.35 6.25
C ILE A 77 2.28 -1.10 5.23
N CYS A 78 2.69 -1.06 3.96
CA CYS A 78 2.18 -1.96 2.93
C CYS A 78 3.24 -2.99 2.54
N MET A 79 2.76 -4.06 1.92
CA MET A 79 3.57 -5.09 1.28
C MET A 79 2.85 -5.50 0.00
N PHE A 80 3.53 -5.38 -1.14
CA PHE A 80 2.97 -5.69 -2.44
C PHE A 80 3.92 -6.58 -3.25
N PRO A 81 3.38 -7.48 -4.10
CA PRO A 81 4.19 -8.21 -5.08
C PRO A 81 4.91 -7.23 -6.01
N THR A 82 6.17 -7.51 -6.30
CA THR A 82 7.00 -6.70 -7.20
C THR A 82 7.70 -7.63 -8.17
N GLU A 83 7.77 -7.24 -9.43
CA GLU A 83 8.43 -8.03 -10.46
C GLU A 83 9.15 -7.10 -11.46
N PHE A 84 9.88 -7.73 -12.38
CA PHE A 84 10.48 -7.06 -13.53
C PHE A 84 9.83 -7.62 -14.78
N ASP A 85 9.41 -6.75 -15.68
CA ASP A 85 8.86 -7.17 -16.96
C ASP A 85 9.96 -7.70 -17.91
N LYS A 86 9.55 -8.10 -19.12
CA LYS A 86 10.45 -8.61 -20.16
C LYS A 86 11.52 -7.61 -20.62
N ASP A 87 11.30 -6.31 -20.40
CA ASP A 87 12.22 -5.23 -20.77
C ASP A 87 13.11 -4.84 -19.58
N GLY A 88 12.99 -5.54 -18.45
CA GLY A 88 13.76 -5.30 -17.23
C GLY A 88 13.24 -4.11 -16.42
N LEU A 89 12.01 -3.65 -16.65
CA LEU A 89 11.41 -2.57 -15.90
C LEU A 89 10.71 -3.12 -14.65
N MET A 90 11.09 -2.56 -13.51
CA MET A 90 10.51 -2.92 -12.21
C MET A 90 9.09 -2.36 -12.09
N TYR A 91 8.15 -3.13 -11.58
CA TYR A 91 6.81 -2.67 -11.23
C TYR A 91 6.29 -3.40 -9.98
N THR A 92 5.38 -2.74 -9.26
CA THR A 92 4.72 -3.26 -8.06
C THR A 92 3.23 -3.34 -8.33
N ASP A 93 2.63 -4.50 -8.08
CA ASP A 93 1.19 -4.69 -8.23
C ASP A 93 0.45 -4.24 -6.96
N THR A 94 -0.22 -3.11 -7.07
CA THR A 94 -1.04 -2.54 -5.98
C THR A 94 -2.54 -2.78 -6.21
N SER A 95 -2.89 -3.53 -7.26
CA SER A 95 -4.28 -3.83 -7.63
C SER A 95 -4.96 -4.59 -6.51
N PHE A 96 -6.17 -4.13 -6.13
CA PHE A 96 -6.91 -4.68 -4.99
C PHE A 96 -6.10 -4.75 -3.68
N GLY A 97 -4.99 -4.02 -3.52
CA GLY A 97 -4.08 -4.16 -2.39
C GLY A 97 -4.66 -3.88 -1.00
N ASP A 98 -5.88 -3.34 -0.92
CA ASP A 98 -6.66 -3.19 0.31
C ASP A 98 -7.40 -4.47 0.73
N TYR A 99 -7.46 -5.47 -0.16
CA TYR A 99 -8.20 -6.71 0.01
C TYR A 99 -7.26 -7.88 0.31
N PRO A 100 -7.78 -9.01 0.83
CA PRO A 100 -6.96 -10.17 1.16
C PRO A 100 -6.23 -10.76 -0.05
N HIS A 101 -4.93 -10.97 0.11
CA HIS A 101 -4.05 -11.66 -0.83
C HIS A 101 -3.48 -12.91 -0.16
N TYR A 102 -3.12 -13.91 -0.96
CA TYR A 102 -2.44 -15.09 -0.42
C TYR A 102 -1.04 -14.73 0.11
N ALA A 103 -0.67 -15.36 1.22
CA ALA A 103 0.62 -15.12 1.85
C ALA A 103 1.80 -15.51 0.94
N PRO A 104 3.00 -14.91 1.14
CA PRO A 104 4.19 -15.21 0.33
C PRO A 104 4.64 -16.66 0.31
N THR A 105 4.18 -17.48 1.26
CA THR A 105 4.52 -18.90 1.40
C THR A 105 3.54 -19.84 0.69
N VAL A 106 2.42 -19.34 0.16
CA VAL A 106 1.43 -20.15 -0.56
C VAL A 106 1.91 -20.38 -1.98
N ALA A 107 2.40 -21.59 -2.27
CA ALA A 107 2.90 -21.95 -3.60
C ALA A 107 1.88 -21.63 -4.71
N GLU A 108 2.39 -21.22 -5.87
CA GLU A 108 1.65 -20.84 -7.08
C GLU A 108 0.72 -19.63 -6.98
N LYS A 109 0.34 -19.19 -5.77
CA LYS A 109 -0.62 -18.09 -5.55
C LYS A 109 -0.04 -16.89 -4.81
N MET A 110 1.28 -16.84 -4.62
CA MET A 110 1.97 -15.90 -3.76
C MET A 110 1.62 -14.45 -4.11
N GLY A 111 0.87 -13.78 -3.23
CA GLY A 111 0.47 -12.40 -3.48
C GLY A 111 -0.60 -12.24 -4.57
N GLU A 112 -1.27 -13.31 -4.99
CA GLU A 112 -2.45 -13.21 -5.83
C GLU A 112 -3.65 -12.73 -5.00
N PHE A 113 -4.52 -11.94 -5.64
CA PHE A 113 -5.77 -11.52 -5.04
C PHE A 113 -6.67 -12.74 -4.81
N THR A 114 -7.20 -12.87 -3.60
CA THR A 114 -8.08 -14.00 -3.24
C THR A 114 -9.46 -13.96 -3.90
N GLY A 115 -9.82 -12.83 -4.53
CA GLY A 115 -11.17 -12.59 -5.05
C GLY A 115 -12.18 -12.19 -3.97
N TRP A 116 -11.75 -12.05 -2.71
CA TRP A 116 -12.64 -11.72 -1.61
C TRP A 116 -12.99 -10.24 -1.61
N MET A 117 -14.29 -9.97 -1.51
CA MET A 117 -14.84 -8.61 -1.55
C MET A 117 -15.43 -8.22 -0.21
N LEU A 118 -15.54 -6.90 0.01
CA LEU A 118 -16.07 -6.32 1.23
C LEU A 118 -17.58 -6.59 1.34
N LEU A 119 -17.99 -7.24 2.43
CA LEU A 119 -19.41 -7.53 2.71
C LEU A 119 -20.03 -6.55 3.73
N SER A 120 -19.18 -5.85 4.48
CA SER A 120 -19.60 -4.97 5.58
C SER A 120 -19.93 -3.54 5.13
N TYR A 121 -19.57 -3.13 3.90
CA TYR A 121 -19.73 -1.75 3.45
C TYR A 121 -21.16 -1.23 3.65
N LYS A 122 -21.28 -0.12 4.39
CA LYS A 122 -22.55 0.55 4.73
C LYS A 122 -23.61 -0.36 5.36
N LYS A 123 -23.21 -1.48 5.97
CA LYS A 123 -24.14 -2.30 6.75
C LYS A 123 -24.54 -1.58 8.03
N SER A 124 -25.71 -1.91 8.57
CA SER A 124 -26.14 -1.39 9.87
C SER A 124 -25.22 -1.90 10.98
N VAL A 125 -24.72 -0.98 11.80
CA VAL A 125 -23.85 -1.27 12.95
C VAL A 125 -24.55 -0.84 14.23
N LYS A 126 -24.30 -1.57 15.32
CA LYS A 126 -24.66 -1.15 16.67
C LYS A 126 -23.45 -1.35 17.58
N ALA A 127 -23.24 -0.41 18.49
CA ALA A 127 -22.28 -0.53 19.59
C ALA A 127 -22.96 -0.13 20.90
N SER A 128 -22.39 -0.52 22.04
CA SER A 128 -22.91 -0.18 23.36
C SER A 128 -22.79 1.31 23.70
N SER A 129 -21.80 1.99 23.12
CA SER A 129 -21.48 3.41 23.34
C SER A 129 -20.61 3.94 22.20
N TYR A 130 -20.51 5.25 22.05
CA TYR A 130 -19.48 5.87 21.22
C TYR A 130 -19.10 7.25 21.76
N TYR A 131 -17.83 7.62 21.65
CA TYR A 131 -17.33 8.92 22.07
C TYR A 131 -17.52 9.95 20.94
N ASP A 132 -18.27 11.03 21.20
CA ASP A 132 -18.43 12.20 20.32
C ASP A 132 -18.69 11.83 18.83
N ASN A 133 -17.76 12.15 17.93
CA ASN A 133 -17.88 11.90 16.48
C ASN A 133 -17.33 10.55 16.01
N TYR A 134 -16.83 9.70 16.92
CA TYR A 134 -16.26 8.38 16.62
C TYR A 134 -17.35 7.29 16.60
N LYS A 135 -18.34 7.46 15.73
CA LYS A 135 -19.56 6.63 15.69
C LYS A 135 -19.30 5.21 15.19
N PRO A 136 -20.16 4.23 15.53
CA PRO A 136 -19.98 2.84 15.11
C PRO A 136 -19.97 2.65 13.58
N GLU A 137 -20.66 3.51 12.83
CA GLU A 137 -20.73 3.44 11.37
C GLU A 137 -19.37 3.69 10.69
N ASN A 138 -18.43 4.34 11.39
CA ASN A 138 -17.08 4.61 10.89
C ASN A 138 -16.27 3.32 10.64
N ILE A 139 -16.70 2.15 11.15
CA ILE A 139 -16.01 0.87 10.90
C ILE A 139 -16.43 0.21 9.58
N VAL A 140 -17.43 0.77 8.89
CA VAL A 140 -18.03 0.20 7.67
C VAL A 140 -18.15 1.21 6.52
N ASP A 141 -17.46 2.34 6.60
CA ASP A 141 -17.54 3.42 5.61
C ASP A 141 -16.44 3.38 4.54
N GLU A 142 -15.55 2.38 4.61
CA GLU A 142 -14.39 2.21 3.71
C GLU A 142 -13.43 3.40 3.73
N ASN A 143 -13.17 3.95 4.92
CA ASN A 143 -12.22 5.04 5.10
C ASN A 143 -11.28 4.77 6.29
N VAL A 144 -9.98 4.62 6.02
CA VAL A 144 -9.00 4.39 7.10
C VAL A 144 -8.88 5.59 8.05
N LYS A 145 -9.38 6.76 7.65
CA LYS A 145 -9.26 8.01 8.41
C LYS A 145 -10.38 8.22 9.43
N THR A 146 -11.35 7.32 9.46
CA THR A 146 -12.46 7.31 10.42
C THR A 146 -12.36 6.02 11.24
N PHE A 147 -12.79 6.09 12.49
CA PHE A 147 -12.80 4.94 13.38
C PHE A 147 -13.86 5.10 14.48
N TRP A 148 -14.21 3.99 15.13
CA TRP A 148 -15.09 3.97 16.30
C TRP A 148 -14.27 3.98 17.59
N VAL A 149 -14.77 4.69 18.61
CA VAL A 149 -14.21 4.74 19.96
C VAL A 149 -15.34 4.59 20.95
N ALA A 150 -15.24 3.63 21.88
CA ALA A 150 -16.20 3.47 22.98
C ALA A 150 -16.05 4.60 24.02
N GLU A 151 -17.11 4.89 24.76
CA GLU A 151 -16.99 5.72 25.97
C GLU A 151 -16.22 4.95 27.06
N LYS A 152 -15.62 5.69 28.00
CA LYS A 152 -14.89 5.11 29.14
C LYS A 152 -15.83 4.46 30.15
#